data_AF-A0A966FIZ3-F1
#
_entry.id   AF-A0A966FIZ3-F1
#
_cell.length_a   1.000
_cell.length_b   1.000
_cell.length_c   1.000
_cell.angle_alpha   90.00
_cell.angle_beta   90.00
_cell.angle_gamma   90.00
#
_symmetry.space_group_name_H-M   'P 1'
#
loop_
_entity.id
_entity.type
_entity.pdbx_description
1 polymer ?
#
loop_
_entity_poly.entity_id
_entity_poly.type
_entity_poly.pdbx_seq_one_letter_code
_entity_poly.pdbx_strand_id
1 'polypeptide(L)'
;MKNKVINLFGNNKVVQNEGVKYSELLEQFINPFMNEFEDYEYAEDIFEFAISAWNFGNIKAFLPKEEFEESTQLIQTEVDGVLLNKMIDYKVANFKAYENFIVDYELKEVNAGEDPILSVITQEKETYLHNMMDAFDNEVSENDFEENYINRYAIVIKPQQPFFDWINKLYPNDKISEVEESNIYLVNDEIDDLEKWLQKKFDKFFMMELDEWHTNKKEWPQKRNYKMFKQWFHVDISTMIYDLEKRRVLK
;
A
#
# COMPACT_ATOMS: atom_id res chain seq x y z
N MET A 1 -19.79 25.52 11.95
CA MET A 1 -18.39 25.04 11.98
C MET A 1 -17.88 25.04 10.54
N LYS A 2 -16.56 25.13 10.30
CA LYS A 2 -16.02 25.33 8.94
C LYS A 2 -16.37 24.14 8.04
N ASN A 3 -17.09 24.38 6.95
CA ASN A 3 -17.30 23.45 5.84
C ASN A 3 -15.93 22.97 5.37
N LYS A 4 -15.58 21.73 5.71
CA LYS A 4 -14.34 21.11 5.27
C LYS A 4 -14.69 20.37 3.99
N VAL A 5 -14.35 20.98 2.86
CA VAL A 5 -14.43 20.36 1.54
C VAL A 5 -13.47 19.17 1.56
N ILE A 6 -13.99 17.95 1.63
CA ILE A 6 -13.22 16.77 1.29
C ILE A 6 -13.46 16.54 -0.20
N ASN A 7 -12.63 17.20 -1.00
CA ASN A 7 -12.59 16.99 -2.44
C ASN A 7 -11.84 15.66 -2.66
N LEU A 8 -12.57 14.54 -2.65
CA LEU A 8 -11.93 13.23 -2.79
C LEU A 8 -11.23 13.09 -4.15
N PHE A 9 -11.73 13.72 -5.22
CA PHE A 9 -11.10 13.71 -6.55
C PHE A 9 -11.30 15.05 -7.27
N GLY A 10 -10.19 15.69 -7.65
CA GLY A 10 -10.11 17.09 -8.07
C GLY A 10 -11.04 17.55 -9.21
N ASN A 11 -11.30 18.87 -9.20
CA ASN A 11 -11.99 19.71 -10.19
C ASN A 11 -12.57 19.03 -11.45
N ASN A 12 -13.76 18.43 -11.31
CA ASN A 12 -14.63 18.13 -12.45
C ASN A 12 -15.96 18.87 -12.31
N LYS A 13 -16.54 19.28 -13.44
CA LYS A 13 -17.77 20.08 -13.51
C LYS A 13 -18.90 19.42 -12.72
N VAL A 14 -19.21 20.01 -11.56
CA VAL A 14 -20.36 19.70 -10.73
C VAL A 14 -21.63 20.13 -11.47
N VAL A 15 -22.49 19.18 -11.84
CA VAL A 15 -23.81 19.47 -12.39
C VAL A 15 -24.81 19.46 -11.23
N GLN A 16 -25.39 20.62 -10.93
CA GLN A 16 -26.52 20.71 -9.99
C GLN A 16 -27.73 20.00 -10.62
N ASN A 17 -28.42 19.17 -9.84
CA ASN A 17 -29.47 18.26 -10.28
C ASN A 17 -30.65 18.96 -11.01
N GLU A 18 -30.57 19.15 -12.33
CA GLU A 18 -31.69 19.60 -13.19
C GLU A 18 -32.50 18.41 -13.77
N GLY A 19 -32.07 17.16 -13.52
CA GLY A 19 -32.65 15.92 -14.05
C GLY A 19 -33.41 15.07 -13.00
N VAL A 20 -33.18 13.75 -13.01
CA VAL A 20 -33.74 12.82 -12.01
C VAL A 20 -33.32 13.25 -10.61
N LYS A 21 -34.28 13.34 -9.67
CA LYS A 21 -34.00 13.79 -8.30
C LYS A 21 -33.42 12.67 -7.46
N TYR A 22 -32.10 12.54 -7.45
CA TYR A 22 -31.42 11.52 -6.65
C TYR A 22 -31.59 11.69 -5.14
N SER A 23 -31.89 12.89 -4.63
CA SER A 23 -32.22 13.06 -3.21
C SER A 23 -33.51 12.32 -2.83
N GLU A 24 -34.56 12.46 -3.64
CA GLU A 24 -35.83 11.72 -3.44
C GLU A 24 -35.63 10.21 -3.62
N LEU A 25 -34.78 9.79 -4.56
CA LEU A 25 -34.43 8.36 -4.72
C LEU A 25 -33.67 7.81 -3.53
N LEU A 26 -32.74 8.59 -2.95
CA LEU A 26 -31.96 8.18 -1.80
C LEU A 26 -32.87 8.04 -0.56
N GLU A 27 -33.80 8.97 -0.33
CA GLU A 27 -34.80 8.86 0.74
C GLU A 27 -35.67 7.60 0.56
N GLN A 28 -36.15 7.33 -0.66
CA GLN A 28 -36.91 6.11 -0.97
C GLN A 28 -36.09 4.84 -0.75
N PHE A 29 -34.79 4.88 -1.03
CA PHE A 29 -33.87 3.77 -0.82
C PHE A 29 -33.62 3.48 0.66
N ILE A 30 -33.54 4.52 1.50
CA ILE A 30 -33.33 4.39 2.95
C ILE A 30 -34.61 3.92 3.66
N ASN A 31 -35.78 4.39 3.24
CA ASN A 31 -37.05 4.19 3.94
C ASN A 31 -37.34 2.75 4.44
N PRO A 32 -37.06 1.67 3.68
CA PRO A 32 -37.27 0.30 4.15
C PRO A 32 -36.37 -0.13 5.33
N PHE A 33 -35.30 0.60 5.59
CA PHE A 33 -34.26 0.28 6.57
C PHE A 33 -34.26 1.23 7.78
N MET A 34 -35.22 2.16 7.90
CA MET A 34 -35.23 3.18 8.96
C MET A 34 -35.08 2.60 10.38
N ASN A 35 -35.66 1.44 10.64
CA ASN A 35 -35.56 0.80 11.95
C ASN A 35 -34.14 0.28 12.27
N GLU A 36 -33.34 -0.03 11.25
CA GLU A 36 -31.94 -0.48 11.42
C GLU A 36 -31.02 0.71 11.77
N PHE A 37 -31.51 1.96 11.65
CA PHE A 37 -30.79 3.19 11.98
C PHE A 37 -31.23 3.85 13.29
N GLU A 38 -32.07 3.19 14.12
CA GLU A 38 -32.58 3.75 15.37
C GLU A 38 -31.49 4.17 16.36
N ASP A 39 -30.33 3.48 16.32
CA ASP A 39 -29.18 3.74 17.20
C ASP A 39 -28.20 4.79 16.63
N TYR A 40 -28.45 5.34 15.45
CA TYR A 40 -27.59 6.37 14.84
C TYR A 40 -27.89 7.74 15.46
N GLU A 41 -26.85 8.44 15.90
CA GLU A 41 -26.98 9.73 16.60
C GLU A 41 -27.18 10.91 15.62
N TYR A 42 -26.61 10.83 14.42
CA TYR A 42 -26.61 11.91 13.43
C TYR A 42 -27.22 11.44 12.11
N ALA A 43 -28.00 12.33 11.48
CA ALA A 43 -28.61 12.04 10.17
C ALA A 43 -27.54 11.90 9.08
N GLU A 44 -26.45 12.65 9.21
CA GLU A 44 -25.27 12.58 8.36
C GLU A 44 -24.71 11.15 8.26
N ASP A 45 -24.58 10.45 9.39
CA ASP A 45 -24.07 9.07 9.43
C ASP A 45 -24.98 8.11 8.64
N ILE A 46 -26.30 8.31 8.71
CA ILE A 46 -27.29 7.51 7.96
C ILE A 46 -27.13 7.76 6.46
N PHE A 47 -27.03 9.03 6.05
CA PHE A 47 -26.87 9.38 4.63
C PHE A 47 -25.53 8.92 4.08
N GLU A 48 -24.43 9.05 4.82
CA GLU A 48 -23.12 8.56 4.40
C GLU A 48 -23.11 7.04 4.21
N PHE A 49 -23.72 6.31 5.14
CA PHE A 49 -23.88 4.86 5.03
C PHE A 49 -24.73 4.48 3.81
N ALA A 50 -25.87 5.16 3.62
CA ALA A 50 -26.77 4.91 2.51
C ALA A 50 -26.16 5.26 1.15
N ILE A 51 -25.43 6.37 1.05
CA ILE A 51 -24.70 6.77 -0.16
C ILE A 51 -23.64 5.71 -0.50
N SER A 52 -22.91 5.22 0.51
CA SER A 52 -21.94 4.13 0.32
C SER A 52 -22.62 2.87 -0.23
N ALA A 53 -23.72 2.44 0.39
CA ALA A 53 -24.50 1.29 -0.10
C ALA A 53 -25.04 1.50 -1.52
N TRP A 54 -25.49 2.73 -1.84
CA TRP A 54 -25.95 3.09 -3.18
C TRP A 54 -24.85 2.94 -4.22
N ASN A 55 -23.69 3.54 -3.95
CA ASN A 55 -22.53 3.51 -4.83
C ASN A 55 -21.96 2.09 -4.99
N PHE A 56 -21.87 1.31 -3.91
CA PHE A 56 -21.52 -0.12 -4.01
C PHE A 56 -22.53 -0.91 -4.82
N GLY A 57 -23.82 -0.61 -4.69
CA GLY A 57 -24.86 -1.19 -5.53
C GLY A 57 -24.72 -0.80 -7.01
N ASN A 58 -24.15 0.35 -7.35
CA ASN A 58 -23.77 0.68 -8.73
C ASN A 58 -22.60 -0.20 -9.18
N ILE A 59 -21.55 -0.29 -8.38
CA ILE A 59 -20.34 -1.07 -8.68
C ILE A 59 -20.67 -2.56 -8.88
N LYS A 60 -21.43 -3.15 -7.96
CA LYS A 60 -21.87 -4.56 -8.00
C LYS A 60 -22.63 -4.92 -9.27
N ALA A 61 -23.30 -3.95 -9.90
CA ALA A 61 -24.12 -4.21 -11.09
C ALA A 61 -23.29 -4.50 -12.35
N PHE A 62 -22.00 -4.17 -12.37
CA PHE A 62 -21.14 -4.38 -13.55
C PHE A 62 -19.79 -5.06 -13.24
N LEU A 63 -19.31 -5.08 -11.99
CA LEU A 63 -18.11 -5.86 -11.63
C LEU A 63 -18.39 -7.37 -11.54
N PRO A 64 -17.43 -8.23 -11.92
CA PRO A 64 -17.45 -9.65 -11.58
C PRO A 64 -17.57 -9.85 -10.06
N LYS A 65 -18.28 -10.91 -9.65
CA LYS A 65 -18.58 -11.17 -8.24
C LYS A 65 -17.32 -11.26 -7.36
N GLU A 66 -16.29 -11.95 -7.84
CA GLU A 66 -15.04 -12.16 -7.10
C GLU A 66 -14.31 -10.82 -6.85
N GLU A 67 -14.22 -9.96 -7.87
CA GLU A 67 -13.60 -8.62 -7.76
C GLU A 67 -14.39 -7.68 -6.84
N PHE A 68 -15.73 -7.79 -6.84
CA PHE A 68 -16.57 -7.01 -5.93
C PHE A 68 -16.38 -7.43 -4.46
N GLU A 69 -16.28 -8.73 -4.21
CA GLU A 69 -16.05 -9.26 -2.85
C GLU A 69 -14.68 -8.84 -2.31
N GLU A 70 -13.63 -8.88 -3.14
CA GLU A 70 -12.30 -8.39 -2.76
C GLU A 70 -12.29 -6.89 -2.46
N SER A 71 -12.91 -6.06 -3.32
CA SER A 71 -12.91 -4.59 -3.15
C SER A 71 -13.73 -4.09 -1.96
N THR A 72 -14.69 -4.88 -1.46
CA THR A 72 -15.54 -4.50 -0.33
C THR A 72 -15.09 -5.07 1.01
N GLN A 73 -14.09 -5.95 1.02
CA GLN A 73 -13.69 -6.70 2.22
C GLN A 73 -13.21 -5.79 3.36
N LEU A 74 -12.39 -4.77 3.06
CA LEU A 74 -11.86 -3.85 4.08
C LEU A 74 -12.97 -2.99 4.69
N ILE A 75 -13.85 -2.44 3.86
CA ILE A 75 -14.93 -1.55 4.31
C ILE A 75 -15.94 -2.30 5.18
N GLN A 76 -16.26 -3.56 4.84
CA GLN A 76 -17.15 -4.40 5.65
C GLN A 76 -16.61 -4.74 7.04
N THR A 77 -15.31 -4.49 7.31
CA THR A 77 -14.74 -4.65 8.66
C THR A 77 -14.85 -3.39 9.52
N GLU A 78 -15.08 -2.23 8.91
CA GLU A 78 -15.14 -0.93 9.59
C GLU A 78 -16.57 -0.47 9.90
N VAL A 79 -17.56 -1.02 9.18
CA VAL A 79 -18.99 -0.69 9.34
C VAL A 79 -19.83 -1.95 9.58
N ASP A 80 -21.14 -1.78 9.79
CA ASP A 80 -22.08 -2.92 9.78
C ASP A 80 -22.16 -3.54 8.37
N GLY A 81 -21.26 -4.49 8.10
CA GLY A 81 -21.18 -5.20 6.84
C GLY A 81 -22.44 -6.03 6.52
N VAL A 82 -23.23 -6.42 7.52
CA VAL A 82 -24.47 -7.18 7.30
C VAL A 82 -25.55 -6.25 6.75
N LEU A 83 -25.77 -5.10 7.39
CA LEU A 83 -26.72 -4.09 6.91
C LEU A 83 -26.27 -3.52 5.56
N LEU A 84 -24.98 -3.24 5.40
CA LEU A 84 -24.42 -2.72 4.15
C LEU A 84 -24.73 -3.66 2.97
N ASN A 85 -24.47 -4.95 3.12
CA ASN A 85 -24.76 -5.94 2.08
C ASN A 85 -26.26 -6.03 1.74
N LYS A 86 -27.14 -6.00 2.75
CA LYS A 86 -28.60 -5.97 2.53
C LYS A 86 -29.01 -4.76 1.70
N MET A 87 -28.50 -3.58 2.01
CA MET A 87 -28.81 -2.34 1.30
C MET A 87 -28.24 -2.35 -0.13
N ILE A 88 -27.03 -2.86 -0.33
CA ILE A 88 -26.43 -3.05 -1.67
C ILE A 88 -27.31 -3.95 -2.53
N ASP A 89 -27.75 -5.09 -2.01
CA ASP A 89 -28.63 -6.01 -2.73
C ASP A 89 -29.99 -5.36 -3.06
N TYR A 90 -30.54 -4.60 -2.10
CA TYR A 90 -31.79 -3.87 -2.29
C TYR A 90 -31.66 -2.79 -3.37
N LYS A 91 -30.54 -2.06 -3.42
CA LYS A 91 -30.22 -1.10 -4.48
C LYS A 91 -30.26 -1.80 -5.83
N VAL A 92 -29.50 -2.89 -5.98
CA VAL A 92 -29.38 -3.62 -7.26
C VAL A 92 -30.75 -4.14 -7.73
N ALA A 93 -31.60 -4.60 -6.82
CA ALA A 93 -32.91 -5.14 -7.15
C ALA A 93 -33.94 -4.07 -7.54
N ASN A 94 -33.95 -2.91 -6.87
CA ASN A 94 -35.06 -1.95 -6.97
C ASN A 94 -34.70 -0.66 -7.72
N PHE A 95 -33.42 -0.31 -7.79
CA PHE A 95 -32.93 0.96 -8.35
C PHE A 95 -31.97 0.76 -9.52
N LYS A 96 -32.04 -0.39 -10.20
CA LYS A 96 -31.12 -0.76 -11.30
C LYS A 96 -31.01 0.28 -12.41
N ALA A 97 -32.08 1.02 -12.71
CA ALA A 97 -32.12 2.03 -13.77
C ALA A 97 -31.33 3.31 -13.44
N TYR A 98 -30.93 3.50 -12.18
CA TYR A 98 -30.28 4.72 -11.71
C TYR A 98 -28.79 4.42 -11.46
N GLU A 99 -27.97 4.74 -12.44
CA GLU A 99 -26.55 4.34 -12.48
C GLU A 99 -25.58 5.45 -12.03
N ASN A 100 -26.07 6.66 -11.74
CA ASN A 100 -25.19 7.73 -11.29
C ASN A 100 -24.75 7.49 -9.84
N PHE A 101 -23.53 7.92 -9.57
CA PHE A 101 -22.92 7.90 -8.25
C PHE A 101 -23.25 9.17 -7.51
N ILE A 102 -23.54 9.06 -6.22
CA ILE A 102 -23.68 10.22 -5.35
C ILE A 102 -22.30 10.52 -4.78
N VAL A 103 -21.76 11.69 -5.11
CA VAL A 103 -20.38 12.07 -4.76
C VAL A 103 -20.33 13.09 -3.63
N ASP A 104 -21.44 13.77 -3.37
CA ASP A 104 -21.56 14.75 -2.29
C ASP A 104 -23.03 14.95 -1.92
N TYR A 105 -23.30 15.45 -0.71
CA TYR A 105 -24.63 15.80 -0.25
C TYR A 105 -24.60 17.01 0.68
N GLU A 106 -25.74 17.68 0.81
CA GLU A 106 -25.92 18.81 1.70
C GLU A 106 -27.27 18.68 2.39
N LEU A 107 -27.26 18.79 3.73
CA LEU A 107 -28.47 18.91 4.54
C LEU A 107 -28.67 20.38 4.91
N LYS A 108 -29.78 20.96 4.45
CA LYS A 108 -30.14 22.35 4.78
C LYS A 108 -31.31 22.39 5.74
N GLU A 109 -31.05 22.87 6.95
CA GLU A 109 -32.12 23.26 7.88
C GLU A 109 -32.81 24.53 7.33
N VAL A 110 -34.11 24.44 7.08
CA VAL A 110 -34.90 25.57 6.56
C VAL A 110 -35.65 26.29 7.67
N ASN A 111 -36.23 25.53 8.60
CA ASN A 111 -36.91 26.03 9.79
C ASN A 111 -36.53 25.17 11.00
N ALA A 112 -36.43 25.80 12.18
CA ALA A 112 -36.10 25.10 13.42
C ALA A 112 -37.18 24.07 13.76
N GLY A 113 -36.78 22.80 13.86
CA GLY A 113 -37.65 21.67 14.19
C GLY A 113 -38.37 21.02 12.99
N GLU A 114 -38.05 21.42 11.76
CA GLU A 114 -38.44 20.70 10.55
C GLU A 114 -37.29 19.81 10.06
N ASP A 115 -37.62 18.74 9.33
CA ASP A 115 -36.62 17.86 8.73
C ASP A 115 -35.74 18.66 7.74
N PRO A 116 -34.41 18.46 7.75
CA PRO A 116 -33.52 19.15 6.84
C PRO A 116 -33.80 18.73 5.39
N ILE A 117 -33.66 19.67 4.46
CA ILE A 117 -33.77 19.37 3.02
C ILE A 117 -32.47 18.75 2.54
N LEU A 118 -32.55 17.52 2.05
CA LEU A 118 -31.46 16.83 1.37
C LEU A 118 -31.27 17.33 -0.07
N SER A 119 -30.05 17.77 -0.37
CA SER A 119 -29.55 17.95 -1.73
C SER A 119 -28.41 16.99 -1.98
N VAL A 120 -28.32 16.44 -3.20
CA VAL A 120 -27.22 15.55 -3.58
C VAL A 120 -26.57 16.01 -4.87
N ILE A 121 -25.26 15.81 -4.96
CA ILE A 121 -24.47 15.97 -6.17
C ILE A 121 -24.20 14.59 -6.73
N THR A 122 -24.45 14.43 -8.02
CA THR A 122 -24.21 13.15 -8.70
C THR A 122 -23.17 13.28 -9.79
N GLN A 123 -22.55 12.15 -10.10
CA GLN A 123 -21.62 11.99 -11.20
C GLN A 123 -22.07 10.81 -12.08
N GLU A 124 -21.99 11.00 -13.40
CA GLU A 124 -22.30 9.93 -14.35
C GLU A 124 -21.32 8.77 -14.20
N LYS A 125 -21.83 7.53 -14.38
CA LYS A 125 -21.08 6.29 -14.22
C LYS A 125 -19.69 6.33 -14.87
N GLU A 126 -19.62 6.63 -16.17
CA GLU A 126 -18.35 6.60 -16.90
C GLU A 126 -17.33 7.62 -16.35
N THR A 127 -17.81 8.79 -15.91
CA THR A 127 -16.94 9.81 -15.32
C THR A 127 -16.45 9.39 -13.94
N TYR A 128 -17.32 8.80 -13.12
CA TYR A 128 -16.96 8.29 -11.81
C TYR A 128 -15.92 7.17 -11.91
N LEU A 129 -16.13 6.20 -12.81
CA LEU A 129 -15.21 5.10 -13.03
C LEU A 129 -13.85 5.59 -13.55
N HIS A 130 -13.83 6.55 -14.47
CA HIS A 130 -12.57 7.14 -14.92
C HIS A 130 -11.80 7.81 -13.78
N ASN A 131 -12.46 8.64 -12.97
CA ASN A 131 -11.81 9.29 -11.82
C ASN A 131 -11.34 8.28 -10.78
N MET A 132 -12.11 7.23 -10.54
CA MET A 132 -11.74 6.15 -9.64
C MET A 132 -10.49 5.42 -10.14
N MET A 133 -10.43 5.08 -11.43
CA MET A 133 -9.24 4.46 -12.04
C MET A 133 -8.01 5.37 -11.96
N ASP A 134 -8.17 6.66 -12.28
CA ASP A 134 -7.08 7.65 -12.18
C ASP A 134 -6.60 7.79 -10.74
N ALA A 135 -7.50 7.71 -9.75
CA ALA A 135 -7.12 7.73 -8.33
C ALA A 135 -6.31 6.51 -7.93
N PHE A 136 -6.75 5.31 -8.32
CA PHE A 136 -6.01 4.07 -8.07
C PHE A 136 -4.61 4.12 -8.71
N ASP A 137 -4.49 4.62 -9.94
CA ASP A 137 -3.19 4.76 -10.61
C ASP A 137 -2.26 5.75 -9.89
N ASN A 138 -2.81 6.82 -9.28
CA ASN A 138 -2.04 7.80 -8.53
C ASN A 138 -1.68 7.34 -7.10
N GLU A 139 -2.60 6.69 -6.37
CA GLU A 139 -2.33 6.16 -5.01
C GLU A 139 -1.29 5.04 -5.01
N VAL A 140 -1.25 4.22 -6.07
CA VAL A 140 -0.18 3.20 -6.24
C VAL A 140 1.19 3.86 -6.40
N SER A 141 1.29 5.12 -6.81
CA SER A 141 2.59 5.79 -7.04
C SER A 141 3.20 6.48 -5.82
N GLU A 142 2.39 6.95 -4.86
CA GLU A 142 2.88 7.74 -3.72
C GLU A 142 3.25 6.87 -2.50
N ASN A 143 2.59 5.73 -2.28
CA ASN A 143 2.79 4.90 -1.08
C ASN A 143 3.87 3.80 -1.21
N ASP A 144 4.34 3.51 -2.43
CA ASP A 144 5.32 2.43 -2.68
C ASP A 144 6.67 2.64 -1.98
N PHE A 145 7.00 3.86 -1.51
CA PHE A 145 8.26 4.15 -0.82
C PHE A 145 8.16 4.13 0.71
N GLU A 146 6.97 4.29 1.30
CA GLU A 146 6.82 4.35 2.77
C GLU A 146 6.52 2.97 3.40
N GLU A 147 5.70 2.12 2.77
CA GLU A 147 5.30 0.82 3.37
C GLU A 147 6.34 -0.30 3.18
N ASN A 148 7.35 -0.09 2.36
CA ASN A 148 8.26 -1.13 1.88
C ASN A 148 9.58 -1.24 2.66
N TYR A 149 9.69 -0.61 3.83
CA TYR A 149 10.89 -0.74 4.67
C TYR A 149 11.12 -2.19 5.13
N ILE A 150 12.33 -2.70 4.89
CA ILE A 150 12.76 -4.00 5.39
C ILE A 150 13.43 -3.80 6.75
N ASN A 151 12.94 -4.49 7.78
CA ASN A 151 13.53 -4.55 9.13
C ASN A 151 14.88 -5.29 9.16
N ARG A 152 15.85 -4.88 8.35
CA ARG A 152 17.18 -5.47 8.24
C ARG A 152 18.20 -4.38 7.94
N TYR A 153 19.41 -4.58 8.45
CA TYR A 153 20.57 -3.81 7.98
C TYR A 153 21.29 -4.58 6.87
N ALA A 154 21.87 -3.86 5.92
CA ALA A 154 22.66 -4.43 4.84
C ALA A 154 24.13 -4.13 5.10
N ILE A 155 24.95 -5.17 5.00
CA ILE A 155 26.41 -5.07 4.99
C ILE A 155 26.87 -5.44 3.59
N VAL A 156 27.43 -4.48 2.87
CA VAL A 156 28.01 -4.71 1.54
C VAL A 156 29.50 -4.93 1.71
N ILE A 157 30.03 -6.02 1.16
CA ILE A 157 31.45 -6.34 1.22
C ILE A 157 32.02 -6.31 -0.19
N LYS A 158 33.00 -5.44 -0.41
CA LYS A 158 33.66 -5.27 -1.72
C LYS A 158 35.13 -5.65 -1.62
N PRO A 159 35.60 -6.66 -2.38
CA PRO A 159 37.01 -7.02 -2.41
C PRO A 159 37.91 -5.83 -2.80
N GLN A 160 39.11 -5.81 -2.24
CA GLN A 160 40.15 -4.82 -2.51
C GLN A 160 41.42 -5.53 -3.03
N GLN A 161 42.40 -4.75 -3.47
CA GLN A 161 43.62 -5.26 -4.08
C GLN A 161 44.29 -6.45 -3.34
N PRO A 162 44.40 -6.48 -2.00
CA PRO A 162 45.02 -7.62 -1.32
C PRO A 162 44.28 -8.95 -1.51
N PHE A 163 42.95 -8.92 -1.68
CA PHE A 163 42.16 -10.10 -2.01
C PHE A 163 42.48 -10.57 -3.44
N PHE A 164 42.52 -9.65 -4.40
CA PHE A 164 42.88 -9.95 -5.79
C PHE A 164 44.30 -10.49 -5.92
N ASP A 165 45.26 -9.93 -5.18
CA ASP A 165 46.63 -10.43 -5.16
C ASP A 165 46.71 -11.87 -4.66
N TRP A 166 45.88 -12.23 -3.67
CA TRP A 166 45.81 -13.59 -3.16
C TRP A 166 45.20 -14.57 -4.15
N ILE A 167 44.06 -14.25 -4.75
CA ILE A 167 43.40 -15.17 -5.70
C ILE A 167 44.22 -15.32 -7.00
N ASN A 168 44.84 -14.24 -7.50
CA ASN A 168 45.71 -14.27 -8.67
C ASN A 168 47.00 -15.08 -8.44
N LYS A 169 47.42 -15.26 -7.19
CA LYS A 169 48.54 -16.14 -6.84
C LYS A 169 48.14 -17.61 -6.96
N LEU A 170 46.90 -17.95 -6.64
CA LEU A 170 46.35 -19.31 -6.79
C LEU A 170 46.06 -19.63 -8.26
N TYR A 171 45.59 -18.65 -9.02
CA TYR A 171 45.18 -18.77 -10.42
C TYR A 171 45.95 -17.80 -11.34
N PRO A 172 47.25 -18.04 -11.61
CA PRO A 172 48.10 -17.08 -12.33
C PRO A 172 47.71 -16.88 -13.80
N ASN A 173 46.95 -17.81 -14.39
CA ASN A 173 46.50 -17.76 -15.78
C ASN A 173 45.16 -17.06 -15.96
N ASP A 174 44.36 -16.92 -14.88
CA ASP A 174 43.00 -16.37 -14.90
C ASP A 174 42.93 -15.18 -13.93
N LYS A 175 43.69 -14.13 -14.25
CA LYS A 175 43.82 -12.99 -13.34
C LYS A 175 42.56 -12.12 -13.33
N ILE A 176 42.19 -11.68 -12.14
CA ILE A 176 41.13 -10.71 -11.89
C ILE A 176 41.71 -9.45 -11.22
N SER A 177 41.18 -8.28 -11.57
CA SER A 177 41.61 -7.00 -10.99
C SER A 177 40.46 -6.21 -10.36
N GLU A 178 39.23 -6.61 -10.63
CA GLU A 178 38.01 -5.99 -10.14
C GLU A 178 36.88 -7.01 -10.19
N VAL A 179 35.84 -6.78 -9.39
CA VAL A 179 34.57 -7.51 -9.44
C VAL A 179 33.47 -6.45 -9.53
N GLU A 180 32.63 -6.52 -10.56
CA GLU A 180 31.54 -5.57 -10.75
C GLU A 180 30.44 -5.76 -9.68
N GLU A 181 30.25 -7.00 -9.23
CA GLU A 181 29.23 -7.38 -8.25
C GLU A 181 29.82 -7.44 -6.82
N SER A 182 29.00 -7.13 -5.83
CA SER A 182 29.39 -7.18 -4.41
C SER A 182 28.35 -7.95 -3.63
N ASN A 183 28.81 -8.75 -2.66
CA ASN A 183 27.90 -9.46 -1.78
C ASN A 183 27.24 -8.50 -0.79
N ILE A 184 25.93 -8.69 -0.62
CA ILE A 184 25.12 -7.95 0.34
C ILE A 184 24.57 -8.94 1.37
N TYR A 185 24.85 -8.67 2.64
CA TYR A 185 24.41 -9.49 3.75
C TYR A 185 23.37 -8.76 4.57
N LEU A 186 22.14 -9.28 4.55
CA LEU A 186 21.06 -8.77 5.39
C LEU A 186 21.16 -9.35 6.81
N VAL A 187 21.24 -8.47 7.81
CA VAL A 187 21.35 -8.82 9.23
C VAL A 187 20.22 -8.19 10.04
N ASN A 188 20.03 -8.66 11.28
CA ASN A 188 19.02 -8.12 12.18
C ASN A 188 19.26 -6.61 12.40
N ASP A 189 18.20 -5.81 12.32
CA ASP A 189 18.20 -4.36 12.56
C ASP A 189 18.14 -3.99 14.05
N GLU A 190 17.94 -4.96 14.95
CA GLU A 190 18.02 -4.76 16.40
C GLU A 190 19.47 -4.76 16.94
N ILE A 191 20.48 -4.77 16.06
CA ILE A 191 21.89 -4.76 16.47
C ILE A 191 22.27 -3.33 16.89
N ASP A 192 22.36 -3.11 18.20
CA ASP A 192 22.67 -1.83 18.83
C ASP A 192 23.98 -1.16 18.34
N ASP A 193 25.07 -1.93 18.27
CA ASP A 193 26.37 -1.46 17.75
C ASP A 193 26.83 -2.40 16.62
N LEU A 194 26.44 -2.05 15.39
CA LEU A 194 26.69 -2.88 14.22
C LEU A 194 28.18 -2.99 13.89
N GLU A 195 28.98 -1.95 14.11
CA GLU A 195 30.42 -1.99 13.85
C GLU A 195 31.13 -2.95 14.80
N LYS A 196 30.79 -2.90 16.09
CA LYS A 196 31.35 -3.83 17.10
C LYS A 196 30.84 -5.24 16.90
N TRP A 197 29.59 -5.41 16.48
CA TRP A 197 29.07 -6.71 16.10
C TRP A 197 29.83 -7.28 14.89
N LEU A 198 30.04 -6.48 13.84
CA LEU A 198 30.83 -6.85 12.66
C LEU A 198 32.26 -7.20 13.06
N GLN A 199 32.91 -6.43 13.93
CA GLN A 199 34.23 -6.75 14.44
C GLN A 199 34.29 -8.09 15.17
N LYS A 200 33.22 -8.54 15.81
CA LYS A 200 33.14 -9.88 16.43
C LYS A 200 32.85 -10.99 15.42
N LYS A 201 32.24 -10.66 14.28
CA LYS A 201 31.77 -11.62 13.26
C LYS A 201 32.61 -11.64 11.99
N PHE A 202 33.59 -10.74 11.85
CA PHE A 202 34.34 -10.51 10.61
C PHE A 202 34.88 -11.79 9.99
N ASP A 203 35.36 -12.75 10.80
CA ASP A 203 35.96 -13.97 10.27
C ASP A 203 34.95 -14.83 9.51
N LYS A 204 33.66 -14.80 9.90
CA LYS A 204 32.61 -15.50 9.17
C LYS A 204 32.41 -14.90 7.77
N PHE A 205 32.28 -13.57 7.69
CA PHE A 205 32.16 -12.88 6.41
C PHE A 205 33.40 -13.10 5.55
N PHE A 206 34.60 -12.97 6.13
CA PHE A 206 35.85 -13.24 5.42
C PHE A 206 35.86 -14.68 4.86
N MET A 207 35.46 -15.68 5.64
CA MET A 207 35.39 -17.06 5.15
C MET A 207 34.35 -17.24 4.03
N MET A 208 33.20 -16.57 4.08
CA MET A 208 32.20 -16.63 3.00
C MET A 208 32.78 -16.07 1.70
N GLU A 209 33.39 -14.89 1.75
CA GLU A 209 34.05 -14.28 0.59
C GLU A 209 35.20 -15.15 0.03
N LEU A 210 35.93 -15.88 0.87
CA LEU A 210 36.98 -16.79 0.38
C LEU A 210 36.40 -18.05 -0.27
N ASP A 211 35.33 -18.60 0.29
CA ASP A 211 34.73 -19.88 -0.14
C ASP A 211 34.08 -19.80 -1.52
N GLU A 212 33.52 -18.64 -1.86
CA GLU A 212 32.95 -18.37 -3.20
C GLU A 212 33.99 -18.46 -4.31
N TRP A 213 35.25 -18.10 -4.02
CA TRP A 213 36.32 -18.05 -5.01
C TRP A 213 37.22 -19.28 -4.96
N HIS A 214 37.42 -19.86 -3.78
CA HIS A 214 38.34 -20.99 -3.61
C HIS A 214 37.99 -21.84 -2.41
N THR A 215 37.65 -23.11 -2.62
CA THR A 215 37.12 -24.00 -1.57
C THR A 215 38.18 -24.69 -0.69
N ASN A 216 39.45 -24.74 -1.12
CA ASN A 216 40.51 -25.39 -0.33
C ASN A 216 41.00 -24.50 0.83
N LYS A 217 40.39 -24.70 1.99
CA LYS A 217 40.63 -23.92 3.22
C LYS A 217 42.08 -23.92 3.73
N LYS A 218 42.92 -24.84 3.27
CA LYS A 218 44.35 -24.86 3.62
C LYS A 218 45.14 -23.74 2.93
N GLU A 219 44.65 -23.27 1.79
CA GLU A 219 45.27 -22.22 0.96
C GLU A 219 44.74 -20.82 1.29
N TRP A 220 43.73 -20.74 2.17
CA TRP A 220 43.22 -19.48 2.70
C TRP A 220 44.25 -18.81 3.61
N PRO A 221 44.16 -17.49 3.81
CA PRO A 221 44.93 -16.83 4.85
C PRO A 221 44.61 -17.44 6.23
N GLN A 222 45.61 -17.99 6.93
CA GLN A 222 45.38 -18.72 8.17
C GLN A 222 45.31 -17.81 9.42
N LYS A 223 45.91 -16.62 9.37
CA LYS A 223 45.98 -15.67 10.50
C LYS A 223 45.05 -14.47 10.31
N ARG A 224 43.80 -14.72 9.90
CA ARG A 224 42.79 -13.68 9.67
C ARG A 224 42.51 -12.94 10.98
N ASN A 225 42.47 -11.62 10.87
CA ASN A 225 42.12 -10.72 11.96
C ASN A 225 41.36 -9.53 11.37
N TYR A 226 40.70 -8.74 12.22
CA TYR A 226 39.85 -7.65 11.75
C TYR A 226 40.61 -6.59 10.94
N LYS A 227 41.88 -6.33 11.28
CA LYS A 227 42.72 -5.39 10.52
C LYS A 227 42.93 -5.90 9.08
N MET A 228 43.22 -7.18 8.93
CA MET A 228 43.37 -7.81 7.62
C MET A 228 42.05 -7.74 6.84
N PHE A 229 40.92 -8.03 7.49
CA PHE A 229 39.60 -7.94 6.87
C PHE A 229 39.34 -6.53 6.31
N LYS A 230 39.57 -5.47 7.09
CA LYS A 230 39.40 -4.07 6.62
C LYS A 230 40.42 -3.63 5.56
N GLN A 231 41.53 -4.36 5.38
CA GLN A 231 42.48 -4.12 4.29
C GLN A 231 42.07 -4.86 3.01
N TRP A 232 41.46 -6.03 3.16
CA TRP A 232 41.07 -6.91 2.07
C TRP A 232 39.71 -6.56 1.49
N PHE A 233 38.85 -5.93 2.30
CA PHE A 233 37.51 -5.56 1.90
C PHE A 233 37.18 -4.14 2.34
N HIS A 234 36.55 -3.41 1.42
CA HIS A 234 35.75 -2.26 1.74
C HIS A 234 34.39 -2.73 2.25
N VAL A 235 33.87 -2.09 3.29
CA VAL A 235 32.60 -2.49 3.91
C VAL A 235 31.71 -1.27 4.05
N ASP A 236 30.56 -1.31 3.38
CA ASP A 236 29.50 -0.32 3.49
C ASP A 236 28.35 -0.89 4.34
N ILE A 237 27.71 -0.04 5.11
CA ILE A 237 26.55 -0.39 5.93
C ILE A 237 25.38 0.50 5.51
N SER A 238 24.24 -0.12 5.24
CA SER A 238 22.98 0.57 4.99
C SER A 238 21.96 0.15 6.04
N THR A 239 21.45 1.11 6.79
CA THR A 239 20.44 0.88 7.84
C THR A 239 19.01 1.13 7.35
N MET A 240 18.85 1.65 6.14
CA MET A 240 17.57 1.90 5.51
C MET A 240 17.51 1.13 4.20
N ILE A 241 16.63 0.12 4.14
CA ILE A 241 16.45 -0.75 2.98
C ILE A 241 14.97 -0.78 2.65
N TYR A 242 14.62 -0.62 1.37
CA TYR A 242 13.25 -0.63 0.89
C TYR A 242 13.10 -1.70 -0.20
N ASP A 243 12.10 -2.57 -0.06
CA ASP A 243 11.73 -3.58 -1.06
C ASP A 243 10.64 -3.04 -1.97
N LEU A 244 11.01 -2.54 -3.15
CA LEU A 244 10.04 -1.93 -4.07
C LEU A 244 9.26 -2.95 -4.90
N GLU A 245 9.42 -4.25 -4.63
CA GLU A 245 8.78 -5.32 -5.40
C GLU A 245 7.56 -5.90 -4.67
N LYS A 246 6.46 -6.08 -5.41
CA LYS A 246 5.23 -6.72 -4.86
C LYS A 246 5.41 -8.22 -4.58
N ARG A 247 6.40 -8.86 -5.23
CA ARG A 247 6.64 -10.30 -5.08
C ARG A 247 7.49 -10.56 -3.84
N ARG A 248 6.99 -11.41 -2.93
CA ARG A 248 7.73 -11.81 -1.73
C ARG A 248 9.14 -12.31 -2.05
N VAL A 249 10.11 -11.93 -1.22
CA VAL A 249 11.45 -12.51 -1.21
C VAL A 249 11.37 -14.00 -0.87
N LEU A 250 11.83 -14.85 -1.80
CA LEU A 250 11.98 -16.29 -1.57
C LEU A 250 13.36 -16.55 -0.94
N LYS A 251 13.42 -17.41 0.07
CA LYS A 251 14.64 -17.78 0.79
C LYS A 251 14.95 -19.26 0.64
#